data_AF-A0A0W0SSS4-F1
#
_entry.id   AF-A0A0W0SSS4-F1
#
_cell.length_a   1.000
_cell.length_b   1.000
_cell.length_c   1.000
_cell.angle_alpha   90.00
_cell.angle_beta   90.00
_cell.angle_gamma   90.00
#
_symmetry.space_group_name_H-M   'P 1'
#
loop_
_entity.id
_entity.type
_entity.pdbx_description
1 polymer ?
#
loop_
_entity_poly.entity_id
_entity_poly.type
_entity_poly.pdbx_seq_one_letter_code
_entity_poly.pdbx_strand_id
1 'polypeptide(L)'
;MPQDYLENWKDAFNQLQKPFREMMELNVKTFQKVSYLKPDELSHIKKPEDILEKNIHIFIQNGHKALDYMQQAFDIFEKQLLTVARNSHEKHQH
;
A
#
# COMPACT_ATOMS: atom_id res chain seq x y z
N MET A 1 12.20 4.21 35.62
CA MET A 1 10.95 3.42 35.59
C MET A 1 9.83 4.05 34.76
N PRO A 2 9.36 5.31 34.91
CA PRO A 2 8.38 5.90 33.96
C PRO A 2 9.01 6.44 32.66
N GLN A 3 10.24 6.94 32.74
CA GLN A 3 11.00 7.49 31.62
C GLN A 3 11.35 6.41 30.58
N ASP A 4 11.71 5.20 31.01
CA ASP A 4 12.06 4.09 30.11
C ASP A 4 10.88 3.64 29.23
N TYR A 5 9.65 3.72 29.75
CA TYR A 5 8.45 3.44 28.95
C TYR A 5 8.18 4.52 27.91
N LEU A 6 8.34 5.80 28.27
CA LEU A 6 8.18 6.92 27.34
C LEU A 6 9.21 6.86 26.21
N GLU A 7 10.45 6.52 26.53
CA GLU A 7 11.56 6.43 25.59
C GLU A 7 11.36 5.26 24.61
N ASN A 8 11.01 4.07 25.11
CA ASN A 8 10.64 2.93 24.26
C ASN A 8 9.44 3.23 23.34
N TRP A 9 8.43 3.97 23.83
CA TRP A 9 7.27 4.35 23.01
C TRP A 9 7.64 5.31 21.90
N LYS A 10 8.55 6.26 22.18
CA LYS A 10 9.05 7.24 21.22
C LYS A 10 9.87 6.56 20.12
N ASP A 11 10.70 5.58 20.49
CA ASP A 11 11.48 4.79 19.53
C ASP A 11 10.58 3.92 18.65
N ALA A 12 9.58 3.24 19.23
CA ALA A 12 8.60 2.48 18.46
C ALA A 12 7.81 3.38 17.50
N PHE A 13 7.40 4.57 17.94
CA PHE A 13 6.72 5.55 17.09
C PHE A 13 7.60 6.01 15.92
N ASN A 14 8.87 6.33 16.17
CA ASN A 14 9.80 6.75 15.12
C ASN A 14 10.05 5.64 14.09
N GLN A 15 10.12 4.38 14.51
CA GLN A 15 10.28 3.24 13.61
C GLN A 15 9.04 2.96 12.76
N LEU A 16 7.84 3.24 13.28
CA LEU A 16 6.56 3.05 12.58
C LEU A 16 6.13 4.25 11.73
N GLN A 17 6.60 5.46 12.05
CA GLN A 17 6.21 6.67 11.34
C GLN A 17 6.53 6.61 9.84
N LYS A 18 7.72 6.11 9.50
CA LYS A 18 8.20 6.00 8.12
C LYS A 18 7.39 5.00 7.27
N PRO A 19 7.22 3.73 7.66
CA PRO A 19 6.43 2.76 6.89
C PRO A 19 4.96 3.16 6.83
N PHE A 20 4.41 3.80 7.87
CA PHE A 20 3.03 4.28 7.84
C PHE A 20 2.84 5.41 6.82
N ARG A 21 3.80 6.35 6.72
CA ARG A 21 3.77 7.40 5.69
C ARG A 21 3.91 6.79 4.28
N GLU A 22 4.85 5.87 4.08
CA GLU A 22 5.04 5.19 2.79
C GLU A 22 3.78 4.43 2.36
N MET A 23 3.13 3.71 3.29
CA MET A 23 1.84 3.04 3.04
C MET A 23 0.71 4.03 2.73
N MET A 24 0.60 5.14 3.45
CA MET A 24 -0.42 6.16 3.14
C MET A 24 -0.22 6.78 1.76
N GLU A 25 1.02 7.11 1.39
CA GLU A 25 1.33 7.61 0.05
C GLU A 25 1.00 6.58 -1.03
N LEU A 26 1.32 5.30 -0.78
CA LEU A 26 1.00 4.20 -1.66
C LEU A 26 -0.52 4.02 -1.83
N ASN A 27 -1.29 4.12 -0.73
CA ASN A 27 -2.74 4.07 -0.75
C ASN A 27 -3.33 5.22 -1.58
N VAL A 28 -2.88 6.45 -1.35
CA VAL A 28 -3.35 7.63 -2.10
C VAL A 28 -3.06 7.48 -3.59
N LYS A 29 -1.83 7.10 -3.95
CA LYS A 29 -1.44 6.87 -5.34
C LYS A 29 -2.26 5.76 -5.99
N THR A 30 -2.57 4.70 -5.24
CA THR A 30 -3.35 3.57 -5.75
C THR A 30 -4.80 3.98 -5.99
N PHE A 31 -5.44 4.64 -5.03
CA PHE A 31 -6.81 5.14 -5.18
C PHE A 31 -6.95 6.14 -6.33
N GLN A 32 -5.97 7.03 -6.54
CA GLN A 32 -5.97 7.95 -7.68
C GLN A 32 -5.85 7.23 -9.03
N LYS A 33 -5.25 6.03 -9.05
CA LYS A 33 -5.03 5.25 -10.26
C LYS A 33 -6.10 4.21 -10.51
N VAL A 34 -7.01 3.91 -9.59
CA VAL A 34 -8.08 2.91 -9.81
C VAL A 34 -8.89 3.32 -11.04
N SER A 35 -9.00 2.41 -12.02
CA SER A 35 -9.86 2.64 -13.18
C SER A 35 -11.30 2.34 -12.76
N TYR A 36 -12.21 3.25 -13.08
CA TYR A 36 -13.65 3.05 -12.94
C TYR A 36 -14.33 3.49 -14.22
N LEU A 37 -15.50 2.91 -14.49
CA LEU A 37 -16.31 3.27 -15.64
C LEU A 37 -16.89 4.66 -15.40
N LYS A 38 -16.50 5.64 -16.23
CA LYS A 38 -16.99 7.00 -16.06
C LYS A 38 -18.44 7.10 -16.54
N PRO A 39 -19.30 7.93 -15.91
CA PRO A 39 -20.68 8.14 -16.39
C PRO A 39 -20.75 8.63 -17.84
N ASP A 40 -19.75 9.41 -18.26
CA ASP A 40 -19.60 9.89 -19.63
C ASP A 40 -19.29 8.75 -20.62
N GLU A 41 -18.55 7.73 -20.19
CA GLU A 41 -18.24 6.57 -21.02
C GLU A 41 -19.42 5.60 -21.15
N LEU A 42 -20.41 5.70 -20.25
CA LEU A 42 -21.68 4.94 -20.27
C LEU A 42 -22.69 5.53 -21.24
N SER A 43 -22.78 6.86 -21.34
CA SER A 43 -23.73 7.54 -22.24
C SER A 43 -23.43 7.29 -23.73
N HIS A 44 -22.18 6.92 -24.05
CA HIS A 44 -21.73 6.60 -25.41
C HIS A 44 -21.87 5.12 -25.77
N ILE A 45 -22.29 4.25 -24.84
CA ILE A 45 -22.40 2.82 -25.10
C ILE A 45 -23.71 2.53 -25.85
N LYS A 46 -23.58 2.04 -27.09
CA LYS A 46 -24.71 1.76 -27.97
C LYS A 46 -25.17 0.30 -27.89
N LYS A 47 -24.31 -0.61 -27.44
CA LYS A 47 -24.61 -2.04 -27.31
C LYS A 47 -24.23 -2.57 -25.93
N PRO A 48 -25.03 -3.51 -25.37
CA PRO A 48 -24.73 -4.12 -24.08
C PRO A 48 -23.42 -4.93 -24.09
N GLU A 49 -22.98 -5.44 -25.25
CA GLU A 49 -21.70 -6.15 -25.42
C GLU A 49 -20.49 -5.25 -25.07
N ASP A 50 -20.52 -3.98 -25.45
CA ASP A 50 -19.45 -3.02 -25.19
C ASP A 50 -19.27 -2.75 -23.68
N ILE A 51 -20.35 -2.92 -22.89
CA ILE A 51 -20.31 -2.81 -21.42
C ILE A 51 -19.49 -3.96 -20.82
N LEU A 52 -19.69 -5.18 -21.31
CA LEU A 52 -18.97 -6.36 -20.83
C LEU A 52 -17.48 -6.27 -21.17
N GLU A 53 -17.15 -5.89 -22.41
CA GLU A 53 -15.76 -5.72 -22.84
C GLU A 53 -15.04 -4.66 -22.00
N LYS A 54 -15.69 -3.51 -21.75
CA LYS A 54 -15.14 -2.47 -20.85
C LYS A 54 -14.96 -2.96 -19.42
N ASN A 55 -15.91 -3.72 -18.87
CA ASN A 55 -15.77 -4.26 -17.51
C ASN A 55 -14.61 -5.25 -17.41
N ILE A 56 -14.41 -6.12 -18.40
CA ILE A 56 -13.28 -7.04 -18.44
C ILE A 56 -11.97 -6.26 -18.55
N HIS A 57 -11.92 -5.24 -19.41
CA HIS A 57 -10.75 -4.39 -19.54
C HIS A 57 -10.39 -3.66 -18.24
N ILE A 58 -11.38 -3.05 -17.58
CA ILE A 58 -11.20 -2.36 -16.29
C ILE A 58 -10.77 -3.35 -15.20
N PHE A 59 -11.35 -4.55 -15.18
CA PHE A 59 -10.98 -5.60 -14.24
C PHE A 59 -9.52 -6.02 -14.41
N ILE A 60 -9.07 -6.28 -15.64
CA ILE A 60 -7.68 -6.64 -15.94
C ILE A 60 -6.74 -5.49 -15.53
N GLN A 61 -7.06 -4.25 -15.89
CA GLN A 61 -6.27 -3.08 -15.50
C GLN A 61 -6.19 -2.90 -13.98
N ASN A 62 -7.31 -3.05 -13.27
CA ASN A 62 -7.35 -2.94 -11.82
C ASN A 62 -6.62 -4.12 -11.15
N GLY A 63 -6.68 -5.32 -11.74
CA GLY A 63 -5.91 -6.48 -11.31
C GLY A 63 -4.41 -6.22 -11.35
N HIS A 64 -3.89 -5.68 -12.45
CA HIS A 64 -2.48 -5.28 -12.54
C HIS A 64 -2.09 -4.22 -11.50
N LYS A 65 -2.95 -3.21 -11.28
CA LYS A 65 -2.72 -2.17 -10.27
C LYS A 65 -2.75 -2.73 -8.85
N ALA A 66 -3.63 -3.70 -8.58
CA ALA A 66 -3.71 -4.37 -7.28
C ALA A 66 -2.46 -5.22 -7.02
N LEU A 67 -1.97 -5.95 -8.04
CA LEU A 67 -0.72 -6.71 -7.94
C LEU A 67 0.48 -5.79 -7.68
N ASP A 68 0.56 -4.67 -8.41
CA ASP A 68 1.62 -3.65 -8.22
C ASP A 68 1.56 -3.04 -6.81
N TYR A 69 0.35 -2.71 -6.34
CA TYR A 69 0.13 -2.25 -4.96
C TYR A 69 0.60 -3.27 -3.92
N MET A 70 0.22 -4.55 -4.06
CA MET A 70 0.65 -5.59 -3.14
C MET A 70 2.16 -5.75 -3.13
N GLN A 71 2.80 -5.74 -4.31
CA GLN A 71 4.25 -5.84 -4.41
C GLN A 71 4.96 -4.69 -3.68
N GLN A 72 4.49 -3.45 -3.89
CA GLN A 72 5.04 -2.28 -3.20
C GLN A 72 4.77 -2.31 -1.69
N ALA A 73 3.58 -2.76 -1.27
CA ALA A 73 3.26 -2.90 0.15
C ALA A 73 4.17 -3.93 0.82
N PHE A 74 4.37 -5.10 0.19
CA PHE A 74 5.27 -6.14 0.71
C PHE A 74 6.71 -5.64 0.82
N ASP A 75 7.22 -4.89 -0.15
CA ASP A 75 8.57 -4.31 -0.10
C ASP A 75 8.75 -3.34 1.08
N ILE A 76 7.73 -2.50 1.35
CA ILE A 76 7.73 -1.61 2.54
C ILE A 76 7.78 -2.43 3.84
N PHE A 77 6.96 -3.49 3.94
CA PHE A 77 6.94 -4.35 5.12
C PHE A 77 8.22 -5.17 5.29
N GLU A 78 8.76 -5.72 4.21
CA GLU A 78 9.99 -6.52 4.22
C GLU A 78 11.18 -5.70 4.73
N LYS A 79 11.37 -4.49 4.19
CA LYS A 79 12.42 -3.56 4.65
C LYS A 79 12.33 -3.31 6.15
N GLN A 80 11.10 -3.22 6.67
CA GLN A 80 10.91 -2.95 8.07
C GLN A 80 11.13 -4.19 8.96
N LEU A 81 10.67 -5.36 8.54
CA LEU A 81 10.96 -6.62 9.21
C LEU A 81 12.46 -6.89 9.28
N LEU A 82 13.20 -6.64 8.19
CA LEU A 82 14.65 -6.77 8.15
C LEU A 82 15.35 -5.78 9.09
N THR A 83 14.88 -4.54 9.16
CA THR A 83 15.42 -3.51 10.07
C THR A 83 15.21 -3.90 11.52
N VAL A 84 14.00 -4.36 11.89
CA VAL A 84 13.70 -4.83 13.25
C VAL A 84 14.54 -6.06 13.61
N ALA A 85 14.65 -7.04 12.71
CA ALA A 85 15.45 -8.24 12.94
C ALA A 85 16.93 -7.90 13.18
N ARG A 86 17.50 -6.97 12.42
CA ARG A 86 18.89 -6.51 12.58
C ARG A 86 19.09 -5.81 13.93
N ASN A 87 18.20 -4.88 14.29
CA ASN A 87 18.26 -4.16 15.57
C ASN A 87 18.13 -5.12 16.76
N SER A 88 17.29 -6.16 16.66
CA SER A 88 17.15 -7.17 17.72
C SER A 88 18.41 -8.04 17.85
N HIS A 89 19.09 -8.35 16.75
CA HIS A 89 20.34 -9.11 16.79
C HIS A 89 21.49 -8.31 17.42
N GLU A 90 21.60 -7.00 17.12
CA GLU A 90 22.61 -6.11 17.71
C GLU A 90 22.41 -5.92 19.22
N LYS A 91 21.15 -5.85 19.69
CA LYS A 91 20.81 -5.70 21.11
C LYS A 91 21.13 -6.95 21.96
N HIS A 92 21.39 -8.10 21.35
CA HIS A 92 21.78 -9.34 22.02
C HIS A 92 23.31 -9.57 22.07
N GLN A 93 24.11 -8.73 21.40
CA GLN A 93 25.58 -8.83 21.37
C GLN A 93 26.30 -7.85 22.32
N HIS A 94 25.55 -7.01 23.04
CA HIS A 94 26.02 -6.10 24.09
C HIS A 94 25.30 -6.37 25.41
#